data_AF-A0A7J2YW15-F1
#
_entry.id   AF-A0A7J2YW15-F1
#
_cell.length_a   1.000
_cell.length_b   1.000
_cell.length_c   1.000
_cell.angle_alpha   90.00
_cell.angle_beta   90.00
_cell.angle_gamma   90.00
#
_symmetry.space_group_name_H-M   'P 1'
#
loop_
_entity.id
_entity.type
_entity.pdbx_description
1 polymer ?
#
loop_
_entity_poly.entity_id
_entity_poly.type
_entity_poly.pdbx_seq_one_letter_code
_entity_poly.pdbx_strand_id
1 'polypeptide(L)'
;MRDIYFYKGLYKVKVLTVSEGYYIVEALEDFEDYQDEKRVAVKVGEERIVQPSELHEKKVLSPPIPEHVYEREQEEKVKRMVEGYEEAKANKPQK
;
A
#
# COMPACT_ATOMS: atom_id res chain seq x y z
N MET A 1 17.21 -20.00 4.60
CA MET A 1 16.44 -19.16 5.53
C MET A 1 14.98 -19.30 5.12
N ARG A 2 14.10 -19.70 6.03
CA ARG A 2 12.65 -19.82 5.73
C ARG A 2 12.02 -18.54 6.25
N ASP A 3 12.03 -17.52 5.43
CA ASP A 3 11.47 -16.23 5.81
C ASP A 3 9.94 -16.35 5.75
N ILE A 4 9.33 -16.47 6.93
CA ILE A 4 7.88 -16.48 7.11
C ILE A 4 7.43 -15.04 7.01
N TYR A 5 6.48 -14.77 6.12
CA TYR A 5 5.87 -13.46 5.94
C TYR A 5 4.38 -13.53 6.30
N PHE A 6 3.77 -12.36 6.41
CA PHE A 6 2.35 -12.19 6.67
C PHE A 6 1.70 -11.49 5.49
N TYR A 7 0.83 -12.20 4.79
CA TYR A 7 -0.01 -11.66 3.73
C TYR A 7 -1.11 -10.78 4.34
N LYS A 8 -1.22 -9.54 3.83
CA LYS A 8 -2.10 -8.48 4.35
C LYS A 8 -1.95 -8.23 5.86
N GLY A 9 -0.82 -8.65 6.44
CA GLY A 9 -0.57 -8.53 7.86
C GLY A 9 -1.28 -9.52 8.77
N LEU A 10 -2.09 -10.43 8.20
CA LEU A 10 -2.99 -11.31 8.94
C LEU A 10 -2.56 -12.77 8.83
N TYR A 11 -2.27 -13.22 7.61
CA TYR A 11 -2.17 -14.63 7.26
C TYR A 11 -0.72 -15.05 7.04
N LYS A 12 -0.28 -16.11 7.70
CA LYS A 12 1.08 -16.64 7.52
C LYS A 12 1.24 -17.24 6.14
N VAL A 13 2.29 -16.81 5.47
CA VAL A 13 2.70 -17.33 4.18
C VAL A 13 4.20 -17.54 4.15
N LYS A 14 4.65 -18.41 3.26
CA LYS A 14 6.07 -18.69 3.03
C LYS A 14 6.42 -18.28 1.61
N VAL A 15 7.46 -17.46 1.46
CA VAL A 15 7.91 -17.05 0.12
C VAL A 15 8.65 -18.22 -0.53
N LEU A 16 8.21 -18.61 -1.72
CA LEU A 16 8.86 -19.62 -2.56
C LEU A 16 9.79 -18.97 -3.59
N THR A 17 9.30 -17.93 -4.26
CA THR A 17 10.01 -17.25 -5.36
C THR A 17 9.90 -15.75 -5.23
N VAL A 18 11.01 -15.05 -5.46
CA VAL A 18 11.13 -13.59 -5.44
C VAL A 18 11.42 -13.11 -6.86
N SER A 19 10.63 -12.17 -7.36
CA SER A 19 10.81 -11.53 -8.68
C SER A 19 10.65 -10.02 -8.54
N GLU A 20 11.14 -9.21 -9.50
CA GLU A 20 11.13 -7.74 -9.42
C GLU A 20 9.74 -7.08 -9.34
N GLY A 21 8.64 -7.84 -9.56
CA GLY A 21 7.28 -7.31 -9.44
C GLY A 21 6.31 -8.15 -8.61
N TYR A 22 6.52 -9.47 -8.56
CA TYR A 22 5.59 -10.40 -7.91
C TYR A 22 6.33 -11.50 -7.18
N TYR A 23 5.81 -11.86 -6.00
CA TYR A 23 6.33 -12.96 -5.22
C TYR A 23 5.34 -14.12 -5.27
N ILE A 24 5.87 -15.35 -5.34
CA ILE A 24 5.06 -16.56 -5.21
C ILE A 24 5.15 -16.99 -3.75
N VAL A 25 4.00 -17.09 -3.10
CA VAL A 25 3.90 -17.46 -1.69
C VAL A 25 3.02 -18.69 -1.51
N GLU A 26 3.41 -19.54 -0.57
CA GLU A 26 2.67 -20.71 -0.12
C GLU A 26 1.89 -20.36 1.15
N ALA A 27 0.59 -20.64 1.18
CA ALA A 27 -0.25 -20.43 2.35
C ALA A 27 0.10 -21.44 3.47
N LEU A 28 0.35 -20.93 4.69
CA LEU A 28 0.62 -21.78 5.86
C LEU A 28 -0.60 -21.96 6.77
N GLU A 29 -1.68 -21.23 6.51
CA GLU A 29 -2.97 -21.33 7.20
C GLU A 29 -4.10 -21.15 6.18
N ASP A 30 -5.30 -21.67 6.50
CA ASP A 30 -6.49 -21.45 5.68
C ASP A 30 -7.02 -20.03 5.90
N PHE A 31 -7.33 -19.31 4.82
CA PHE A 31 -7.90 -17.97 4.91
C PHE A 31 -8.81 -17.61 3.75
N GLU A 32 -9.66 -16.61 3.96
CA GLU A 32 -10.46 -16.00 2.89
C GLU A 32 -9.74 -14.75 2.39
N ASP A 33 -9.62 -14.65 1.07
CA ASP A 33 -9.13 -13.46 0.41
C ASP A 33 -10.20 -12.83 -0.48
N TYR A 34 -10.11 -11.51 -0.66
CA TYR A 34 -11.00 -10.74 -1.53
C TYR A 34 -10.19 -10.27 -2.73
N GLN A 35 -10.49 -10.83 -3.89
CA GLN A 35 -9.84 -10.50 -5.16
C GLN A 35 -10.95 -10.18 -6.17
N ASP A 36 -10.92 -8.99 -6.77
CA ASP A 36 -11.97 -8.51 -7.71
C ASP A 36 -13.41 -8.68 -7.17
N GLU A 37 -13.64 -8.26 -5.92
CA GLU A 37 -14.92 -8.35 -5.19
C GLU A 37 -15.43 -9.79 -4.98
N LYS A 38 -14.64 -10.81 -5.30
CA LYS A 38 -14.96 -12.22 -5.07
C LYS A 38 -14.19 -12.75 -3.87
N ARG A 39 -14.90 -13.51 -3.04
CA ARG A 39 -14.30 -14.28 -1.94
C ARG A 39 -13.64 -15.53 -2.51
N VAL A 40 -12.35 -15.66 -2.30
CA VAL A 40 -11.55 -16.84 -2.65
C VAL A 40 -11.06 -17.47 -1.36
N ALA A 41 -11.45 -18.71 -1.10
CA ALA A 41 -10.96 -19.47 0.03
C ALA A 41 -9.62 -20.11 -0.35
N VAL A 42 -8.55 -19.70 0.31
CA VAL A 42 -7.19 -20.20 0.14
C VAL A 42 -6.93 -21.25 1.19
N LYS A 43 -6.47 -22.43 0.76
CA LYS A 43 -6.14 -23.55 1.65
C LYS A 43 -4.63 -23.60 1.95
N VAL A 44 -4.26 -24.23 3.06
CA VAL A 44 -2.86 -24.55 3.38
C VAL A 44 -2.19 -25.28 2.20
N GLY A 45 -0.99 -24.84 1.84
CA GLY A 45 -0.19 -25.39 0.76
C GLY A 45 -0.56 -24.85 -0.64
N GLU A 46 -1.58 -24.00 -0.74
CA GLU A 46 -1.91 -23.34 -2.00
C GLU A 46 -0.92 -22.21 -2.32
N GLU A 47 -0.52 -22.11 -3.59
CA GLU A 47 0.40 -21.08 -4.08
C GLU A 47 -0.37 -19.87 -4.60
N ARG A 48 0.12 -18.67 -4.26
CA ARG A 48 -0.47 -17.40 -4.66
C ARG A 48 0.60 -16.44 -5.16
N ILE A 49 0.26 -15.71 -6.21
CA ILE A 49 1.05 -14.59 -6.71
C ILE A 49 0.56 -13.34 -5.98
N VAL A 50 1.47 -12.68 -5.27
CA VAL A 50 1.16 -11.49 -4.46
C VAL A 50 2.15 -10.38 -4.77
N GLN A 51 1.74 -9.14 -4.49
CA GLN A 51 2.66 -8.00 -4.58
C GLN A 51 3.56 -7.94 -3.33
N PRO A 52 4.83 -7.51 -3.45
CA PRO A 52 5.72 -7.36 -2.31
C PRO A 52 5.17 -6.40 -1.24
N SER A 53 4.38 -5.40 -1.64
CA SER A 53 3.72 -4.42 -0.75
C SER A 53 2.67 -5.03 0.18
N GLU A 54 2.14 -6.21 -0.15
CA GLU A 54 1.13 -6.91 0.66
C GLU A 54 1.76 -7.87 1.69
N LEU A 55 3.08 -8.07 1.63
CA LEU A 55 3.82 -8.96 2.51
C LEU A 55 4.52 -8.17 3.62
N HIS A 56 4.35 -8.65 4.85
CA HIS A 56 4.92 -8.03 6.05
C HIS A 56 5.75 -9.03 6.83
N GLU A 57 6.90 -8.62 7.37
CA GLU A 57 7.75 -9.49 8.22
C GLU A 57 7.13 -9.75 9.60
N LYS A 58 6.21 -8.88 10.04
CA LYS A 58 5.50 -8.98 11.30
C LYS A 58 4.00 -9.05 11.03
N LYS A 59 3.26 -9.64 11.97
CA LYS A 59 1.78 -9.71 11.91
C LYS A 59 1.17 -8.35 12.23
N VAL A 60 1.28 -7.42 11.28
CA VAL A 60 0.74 -6.06 11.37
C VAL A 60 -0.09 -5.81 10.14
N LEU A 61 -1.33 -5.33 10.33
CA LEU A 61 -2.19 -4.93 9.22
C LEU A 61 -1.49 -3.88 8.37
N SER A 62 -1.76 -3.91 7.07
CA SER A 62 -1.41 -2.79 6.20
C SER A 62 -1.96 -1.49 6.78
N PRO A 63 -1.22 -0.37 6.67
CA PRO A 63 -1.73 0.91 7.11
C PRO A 63 -3.06 1.20 6.41
N PRO A 64 -4.00 1.89 7.09
CA PRO A 64 -5.27 2.24 6.49
C PRO A 64 -5.02 3.06 5.22
N ILE A 65 -5.84 2.82 4.20
CA ILE A 65 -5.83 3.66 3.00
C ILE A 65 -6.12 5.08 3.48
N PRO A 66 -5.23 6.06 3.23
CA PRO A 66 -5.47 7.42 3.67
C PRO A 66 -6.77 7.93 3.06
N GLU A 67 -7.71 8.32 3.92
CA GLU A 67 -8.93 9.00 3.49
C GLU A 67 -8.57 10.42 3.03
N HIS A 68 -9.33 10.95 2.06
CA HIS A 68 -9.23 12.35 1.61
C HIS A 68 -7.90 12.78 0.99
N VAL A 69 -7.17 11.86 0.34
CA VAL A 69 -5.93 12.20 -0.39
C VAL A 69 -6.18 13.31 -1.41
N TYR A 70 -7.30 13.24 -2.14
CA TYR A 70 -7.65 14.21 -3.15
C TYR A 70 -7.84 15.61 -2.56
N GLU A 71 -8.60 15.72 -1.46
CA GLU A 71 -8.86 16.98 -0.77
C GLU A 71 -7.55 17.59 -0.25
N ARG A 72 -6.68 16.77 0.34
CA ARG A 72 -5.35 17.22 0.80
C ARG A 72 -4.49 17.75 -0.34
N GLU A 73 -4.48 17.07 -1.49
CA GLU A 73 -3.76 17.53 -2.68
C GLU A 73 -4.32 18.86 -3.22
N GLN A 74 -5.64 19.04 -3.20
CA GLN A 74 -6.25 20.31 -3.59
C GLN A 74 -5.88 21.44 -2.63
N GLU A 75 -5.92 21.19 -1.31
CA GLU A 75 -5.52 22.17 -0.30
C GLU A 75 -4.07 22.61 -0.47
N GLU A 76 -3.16 21.66 -0.66
CA GLU A 76 -1.75 21.97 -0.93
C GLU A 76 -1.57 22.80 -2.20
N LYS A 77 -2.30 22.46 -3.26
CA LYS A 77 -2.23 23.20 -4.52
C LYS A 77 -2.69 24.64 -4.35
N VAL A 78 -3.79 24.87 -3.64
CA VAL A 78 -4.29 26.21 -3.33
C VAL A 78 -3.28 26.99 -2.50
N LYS A 79 -2.70 26.36 -1.47
CA LYS A 79 -1.70 27.00 -0.61
C LYS A 79 -0.50 27.51 -1.41
N ARG A 80 0.06 26.68 -2.31
CA ARG A 80 1.17 27.07 -3.19
C ARG A 80 0.82 28.24 -4.10
N MET A 81 -0.41 28.30 -4.62
CA MET A 81 -0.84 29.44 -5.43
C MET A 81 -0.86 30.72 -4.60
N VAL A 82 -1.42 30.68 -3.40
CA VAL A 82 -1.50 31.86 -2.50
C VAL A 82 -0.11 32.36 -2.15
N GLU A 83 0.80 31.47 -1.74
CA GLU A 83 2.20 31.81 -1.45
C GLU A 83 2.86 32.53 -2.64
N GLY A 84 2.72 31.99 -3.85
CA GLY A 84 3.24 32.63 -5.06
C GLY A 84 2.61 34.00 -5.37
N TYR A 85 1.31 34.18 -5.10
CA TYR A 85 0.64 35.48 -5.24
C TYR A 85 1.12 36.50 -4.21
N GLU A 86 1.37 36.09 -2.98
CA GLU A 86 1.87 36.94 -1.90
C GLU A 86 3.31 37.38 -2.16
N GLU A 87 4.19 36.46 -2.56
CA GLU A 87 5.55 36.76 -2.98
C GLU A 87 5.57 37.73 -4.18
N ALA A 88 4.73 37.50 -5.19
CA ALA A 88 4.61 38.37 -6.35
C ALA A 88 4.03 39.77 -5.99
N LYS A 89 3.19 39.87 -4.96
CA LYS A 89 2.72 41.16 -4.44
C LYS A 89 3.80 41.88 -3.64
N ALA A 90 4.57 41.17 -2.82
CA ALA A 90 5.64 41.74 -2.01
C ALA A 90 6.79 42.29 -2.88
N ASN A 91 7.05 41.68 -4.05
CA ASN A 91 8.10 42.09 -4.98
C ASN A 91 7.68 43.16 -6.00
N LYS A 92 6.47 43.72 -5.93
CA LYS A 92 6.08 44.85 -6.80
C LYS A 92 6.66 46.15 -6.25
N PRO A 93 7.50 46.89 -7.01
CA PRO A 93 7.94 48.21 -6.61
C PRO A 93 6.73 49.15 -6.56
N GLN A 94 6.52 49.81 -5.42
CA GLN A 94 5.59 50.93 -5.32
C GLN A 94 6.08 52.01 -6.28
N LYS A 95 5.26 52.32 -7.29
CA LYS A 95 5.48 53.41 -8.24
C LYS A 95 5.19 54.76 -7.60
#